data_AF-A0A9P0CXD1-F1
#
_entry.id   AF-A0A9P0CXD1-F1
#
_cell.length_a   1.000
_cell.length_b   1.000
_cell.length_c   1.000
_cell.angle_alpha   90.00
_cell.angle_beta   90.00
_cell.angle_gamma   90.00
#
_symmetry.space_group_name_H-M   'P 1'
#
loop_
_entity.id
_entity.type
_entity.pdbx_description
1 polymer ?
#
loop_
_entity_poly.entity_id
_entity_poly.type
_entity_poly.pdbx_seq_one_letter_code
_entity_poly.pdbx_strand_id
1 'polypeptide(L)'
;MSANRVIWTFVFFVVLHVGVSGARNNNGKKKPQEESNADISDQCPEPDGYFADAEQCDKYYHCDNGKIKEKLCPDGQVFNDFSSEYEKCDLPFNIDCSARPNLQEPKPSTHCPRKHGYFVHEEKNICDKFYFCVDGKFNQITCPNGLVYNDKVGICSWPDEVKREGCTSSEVFAFDCPKVSESVGLTHPSYADPEDCQFFYVCVNGNAPRRNGCILGQVFDDLTKRCDWAKKVPECADWYKGRLTEQQLKDLESPPTPRPKATKGKRKNRPRVVEAEED
;
A
#
# COMPACT_ATOMS: atom_id res chain seq x y z
N MET A 1 -20.86 -4.79 -52.71
CA MET A 1 -20.52 -3.68 -53.64
C MET A 1 -20.73 -2.36 -52.91
N SER A 2 -19.96 -1.34 -53.29
CA SER A 2 -19.87 0.03 -52.75
C SER A 2 -18.97 0.27 -51.54
N ALA A 3 -17.72 0.60 -51.88
CA ALA A 3 -16.76 1.29 -51.05
C ALA A 3 -17.00 2.81 -51.15
N ASN A 4 -17.06 3.52 -50.02
CA ASN A 4 -17.05 4.98 -49.97
C ASN A 4 -15.60 5.48 -49.84
N ARG A 5 -15.11 6.17 -50.88
CA ARG A 5 -13.84 6.92 -50.87
C ARG A 5 -14.13 8.37 -50.46
N VAL A 6 -13.48 8.84 -49.41
CA VAL A 6 -13.49 10.25 -48.99
C VAL A 6 -12.29 10.96 -49.64
N ILE A 7 -12.57 12.02 -50.39
CA ILE A 7 -11.60 12.86 -51.09
C ILE A 7 -11.22 14.02 -50.17
N TRP A 8 -9.93 14.22 -49.88
CA TRP A 8 -9.42 15.41 -49.19
C TRP A 8 -8.81 16.37 -50.20
N THR A 9 -9.47 17.50 -50.43
CA THR A 9 -8.97 18.65 -51.19
C THR A 9 -8.05 19.51 -50.30
N PHE A 10 -6.78 19.63 -50.70
CA PHE A 10 -5.81 20.55 -50.10
C PHE A 10 -6.07 21.99 -50.56
N VAL A 11 -6.24 22.92 -49.61
CA VAL A 11 -6.27 24.37 -49.87
C VAL A 11 -4.92 24.96 -49.47
N PHE A 12 -4.17 25.46 -50.46
CA PHE A 12 -2.94 26.20 -50.27
C PHE A 12 -3.26 27.65 -49.85
N PHE A 13 -2.83 28.07 -48.66
CA PHE A 13 -2.80 29.48 -48.27
C PHE A 13 -1.40 30.06 -48.53
N VAL A 14 -1.33 30.97 -49.49
CA VAL A 14 -0.17 31.83 -49.76
C VAL A 14 -0.20 32.99 -48.76
N VAL A 15 0.80 33.10 -47.90
CA VAL A 15 0.97 34.26 -47.00
C VAL A 15 2.17 35.08 -47.45
N LEU A 16 1.89 36.34 -47.80
CA LEU A 16 2.84 37.38 -48.20
C LEU A 16 3.76 37.81 -47.06
N HIS A 17 5.05 37.97 -47.37
CA HIS A 17 6.07 38.56 -46.51
C HIS A 17 5.95 40.09 -46.44
N VAL A 18 5.98 40.63 -45.23
CA VAL A 18 6.40 42.01 -44.97
C VAL A 18 7.60 41.95 -44.02
N GLY A 19 8.75 42.40 -44.53
CA GLY A 19 9.99 42.47 -43.79
C GLY A 19 10.07 43.71 -42.88
N VAL A 20 10.66 43.53 -41.71
CA VAL A 20 11.17 44.61 -40.86
C VAL A 20 12.63 44.28 -40.53
N SER A 21 13.52 45.23 -40.77
CA SER A 21 14.96 45.13 -40.57
C SER A 21 15.40 45.47 -39.14
N GLY A 22 16.40 44.72 -38.65
CA GLY A 22 17.50 45.28 -37.88
C GLY A 22 17.57 44.95 -36.38
N ALA A 23 18.50 44.07 -36.00
CA ALA A 23 19.62 44.37 -35.08
C ALA A 23 20.48 43.11 -34.82
N ARG A 24 21.80 43.25 -34.98
CA ARG A 24 22.83 42.25 -34.64
C ARG A 24 22.99 42.14 -33.11
N ASN A 25 23.12 40.93 -32.56
CA ASN A 25 24.27 40.62 -31.69
C ASN A 25 24.44 39.12 -31.37
N ASN A 26 25.69 38.67 -31.57
CA ASN A 26 26.49 37.68 -30.84
C ASN A 26 25.92 36.30 -30.49
N ASN A 27 26.12 35.37 -31.45
CA ASN A 27 26.98 34.20 -31.33
C ASN A 27 27.27 33.68 -29.90
N GLY A 28 26.42 32.78 -29.42
CA GLY A 28 26.73 31.81 -28.37
C GLY A 28 26.26 30.44 -28.86
N LYS A 29 27.17 29.69 -29.50
CA LYS A 29 26.93 28.30 -29.90
C LYS A 29 26.64 27.48 -28.64
N LYS A 30 25.36 27.24 -28.34
CA LYS A 30 24.97 26.15 -27.44
C LYS A 30 25.26 24.85 -28.17
N LYS A 31 26.35 24.20 -27.75
CA LYS A 31 26.72 22.84 -28.13
C LYS A 31 25.52 21.93 -27.83
N PRO A 32 25.06 21.08 -28.75
CA PRO A 32 24.07 20.07 -28.44
C PRO A 32 24.61 19.22 -27.29
N GLN A 33 23.82 19.07 -26.22
CA GLN A 33 24.15 18.13 -25.15
C GLN A 33 24.10 16.74 -25.77
N GLU A 34 25.28 16.12 -25.85
CA GLU A 34 25.42 14.68 -26.06
C GLU A 34 24.61 13.99 -24.97
N GLU A 35 23.59 13.25 -25.39
CA GLU A 35 23.08 12.11 -24.64
C GLU A 35 24.29 11.22 -24.35
N SER A 36 24.74 11.25 -23.09
CA SER A 36 25.79 10.36 -22.63
C SER A 36 25.23 8.94 -22.74
N ASN A 37 25.67 8.20 -23.76
CA ASN A 37 25.80 6.76 -23.64
C ASN A 37 26.42 6.51 -22.26
N ALA A 38 25.73 5.73 -21.43
CA ALA A 38 26.26 5.27 -20.15
C ALA A 38 27.48 4.39 -20.47
N ASP A 39 28.61 5.05 -20.64
CA ASP A 39 29.90 4.42 -20.78
C ASP A 39 30.14 3.67 -19.47
N ILE A 40 30.33 2.35 -19.57
CA ILE A 40 30.76 1.52 -18.45
C ILE A 40 32.15 2.03 -18.10
N SER A 41 32.19 3.04 -17.23
CA SER A 41 33.44 3.63 -16.78
C SER A 41 34.19 2.54 -16.01
N ASP A 42 35.32 2.09 -16.56
CA ASP A 42 36.30 1.25 -15.85
C ASP A 42 36.92 1.94 -14.62
N GLN A 43 36.43 3.13 -14.26
CA GLN A 43 36.90 3.99 -13.18
C GLN A 43 35.79 4.27 -12.17
N CYS A 44 36.16 4.21 -10.89
CA CYS A 44 35.28 4.56 -9.78
C CYS A 44 34.85 6.03 -9.83
N PRO A 45 33.57 6.35 -9.54
CA PRO A 45 33.12 7.73 -9.38
C PRO A 45 33.88 8.47 -8.28
N GLU A 46 34.13 7.81 -7.15
CA GLU A 46 34.98 8.29 -6.05
C GLU A 46 35.94 7.17 -5.60
N PRO A 47 37.09 7.49 -4.97
CA PRO A 47 38.08 6.49 -4.56
C PRO A 47 37.49 5.38 -3.67
N ASP A 48 36.57 5.74 -2.78
CA ASP A 48 35.94 4.83 -1.84
C ASP A 48 34.42 4.97 -1.88
N GLY A 49 33.71 3.85 -1.77
CA GLY A 49 32.25 3.83 -1.63
C GLY A 49 31.56 2.74 -2.45
N TYR A 50 30.23 2.81 -2.49
CA TYR A 50 29.37 1.85 -3.18
C TYR A 50 28.53 2.56 -4.24
N PHE A 51 28.55 2.05 -5.46
CA PHE A 51 27.94 2.70 -6.63
C PHE A 51 27.08 1.72 -7.41
N ALA A 52 25.89 2.16 -7.84
CA ALA A 52 24.99 1.34 -8.65
C ALA A 52 25.57 1.04 -10.03
N ASP A 53 25.22 -0.12 -10.57
CA ASP A 53 25.38 -0.40 -11.99
C ASP A 53 24.35 0.38 -12.82
N ALA A 54 24.74 0.77 -14.05
CA ALA A 54 23.91 1.61 -14.92
C ALA A 54 22.72 0.87 -15.54
N GLU A 55 22.78 -0.46 -15.66
CA GLU A 55 21.77 -1.26 -16.37
C GLU A 55 21.09 -2.31 -15.48
N GLN A 56 21.78 -2.78 -14.44
CA GLN A 56 21.34 -3.89 -13.59
C GLN A 56 21.05 -3.43 -12.15
N CYS A 57 19.79 -3.53 -11.72
CA CYS A 57 19.35 -2.98 -10.44
C CYS A 57 19.94 -3.66 -9.20
N ASP A 58 20.29 -4.94 -9.32
CA ASP A 58 20.86 -5.73 -8.22
C ASP A 58 22.39 -5.84 -8.30
N LYS A 59 23.03 -5.13 -9.22
CA LYS A 59 24.48 -5.05 -9.36
C LYS A 59 24.99 -3.70 -8.87
N TYR A 60 26.15 -3.73 -8.24
CA TYR A 60 26.82 -2.56 -7.72
C TYR A 60 28.33 -2.79 -7.64
N TYR A 61 29.06 -1.70 -7.44
CA TYR A 61 30.51 -1.68 -7.37
C TYR A 61 30.93 -1.18 -5.99
N HIS A 62 31.85 -1.90 -5.36
CA HIS A 62 32.59 -1.40 -4.20
C HIS A 62 33.93 -0.85 -4.68
N CYS A 63 34.10 0.46 -4.53
CA CYS A 63 35.34 1.17 -4.79
C CYS A 63 36.16 1.24 -3.49
N ASP A 64 37.41 0.84 -3.59
CA ASP A 64 38.39 0.84 -2.50
C ASP A 64 39.72 1.34 -3.06
N ASN A 65 40.11 2.56 -2.69
CA ASN A 65 41.26 3.27 -3.25
C ASN A 65 41.26 3.30 -4.79
N GLY A 66 40.10 3.57 -5.38
CA GLY A 66 39.87 3.65 -6.82
C GLY A 66 39.82 2.31 -7.54
N LYS A 67 39.93 1.18 -6.82
CA LYS A 67 39.81 -0.16 -7.40
C LYS A 67 38.38 -0.66 -7.31
N ILE A 68 37.79 -0.96 -8.46
CA ILE A 68 36.44 -1.51 -8.58
C ILE A 68 36.44 -2.99 -8.17
N LYS A 69 35.50 -3.35 -7.29
CA LYS A 69 35.07 -4.72 -7.03
C LYS A 69 33.59 -4.83 -7.40
N GLU A 70 33.28 -5.59 -8.43
CA GLU A 70 31.91 -5.90 -8.80
C GLU A 70 31.24 -6.81 -7.77
N LYS A 71 30.00 -6.49 -7.41
CA LYS A 71 29.19 -7.25 -6.45
C LYS A 71 27.73 -7.31 -6.90
N LEU A 72 27.03 -8.31 -6.40
CA LEU A 72 25.59 -8.49 -6.56
C LEU A 72 24.92 -8.45 -5.19
N CYS A 73 23.73 -7.86 -5.13
CA CYS A 73 22.83 -8.02 -4.00
C CYS A 73 22.38 -9.48 -3.87
N PRO A 74 21.97 -9.92 -2.66
CA PRO A 74 21.34 -11.22 -2.48
C PRO A 74 20.14 -11.39 -3.43
N ASP A 75 19.96 -12.59 -3.99
CA ASP A 75 18.92 -12.84 -5.00
C ASP A 75 17.51 -12.46 -4.49
N GLY A 76 16.87 -11.51 -5.20
CA GLY A 76 15.57 -10.94 -4.82
C GLY A 76 15.62 -9.60 -4.10
N GLN A 77 16.82 -9.05 -3.89
CA GLN A 77 17.05 -7.67 -3.46
C GLN A 77 17.76 -6.87 -4.56
N VAL A 78 17.69 -5.55 -4.46
CA VAL A 78 18.29 -4.58 -5.39
C VAL A 78 19.15 -3.59 -4.62
N PHE A 79 20.14 -2.99 -5.29
CA PHE A 79 21.07 -2.08 -4.64
C PHE A 79 20.38 -0.74 -4.33
N ASN A 80 20.50 -0.31 -3.08
CA ASN A 80 20.03 0.99 -2.61
C ASN A 80 21.18 1.99 -2.70
N ASP A 81 21.06 2.94 -3.64
CA ASP A 81 22.07 3.93 -3.99
C ASP A 81 21.84 5.31 -3.34
N PHE A 82 20.99 5.40 -2.31
CA PHE A 82 20.74 6.67 -1.60
C PHE A 82 21.95 7.17 -0.80
N SER A 83 22.93 6.30 -0.51
CA SER A 83 24.20 6.66 0.10
C SER A 83 25.31 5.76 -0.45
N SER A 84 26.43 6.37 -0.85
CA SER A 84 27.63 5.65 -1.28
C SER A 84 28.52 5.19 -0.11
N GLU A 85 28.19 5.54 1.14
CA GLU A 85 29.02 5.21 2.31
C GLU A 85 28.81 3.77 2.81
N TYR A 86 27.64 3.19 2.55
CA TYR A 86 27.23 1.91 3.12
C TYR A 86 26.74 0.94 2.04
N GLU A 87 27.19 -0.30 2.13
CA GLU A 87 26.68 -1.39 1.31
C GLU A 87 25.26 -1.74 1.74
N LYS A 88 24.26 -1.35 0.94
CA LYS A 88 22.86 -1.62 1.25
C LYS A 88 22.11 -2.22 0.07
N CYS A 89 21.45 -3.34 0.33
CA CYS A 89 20.46 -3.93 -0.55
C CYS A 89 19.09 -3.79 0.10
N ASP A 90 18.07 -3.53 -0.70
CA ASP A 90 16.68 -3.38 -0.27
C ASP A 90 15.78 -4.23 -1.18
N LEU A 91 14.52 -4.40 -0.78
CA LEU A 91 13.55 -5.05 -1.64
C LEU A 91 13.20 -4.15 -2.85
N PRO A 92 12.88 -4.74 -4.02
CA PRO A 92 12.51 -3.98 -5.22
C PRO A 92 11.36 -2.98 -5.02
N PHE A 93 10.50 -3.18 -4.02
CA PHE A 93 9.39 -2.26 -3.71
C PHE A 93 9.85 -0.92 -3.13
N ASN A 94 11.06 -0.84 -2.57
CA ASN A 94 11.59 0.35 -1.93
C ASN A 94 12.48 1.20 -2.86
N ILE A 95 12.91 0.65 -4.00
CA ILE A 95 13.91 1.24 -4.89
C ILE A 95 13.35 1.28 -6.32
N ASP A 96 13.44 2.44 -6.96
CA ASP A 96 13.02 2.58 -8.37
C ASP A 96 14.08 2.02 -9.31
N CYS A 97 13.84 0.82 -9.83
CA CYS A 97 14.70 0.16 -10.82
C CYS A 97 14.38 0.53 -12.27
N SER A 98 13.49 1.48 -12.55
CA SER A 98 13.01 1.76 -13.91
C SER A 98 14.13 2.18 -14.88
N ALA A 99 15.19 2.81 -14.37
CA ALA A 99 16.35 3.21 -15.16
C ALA A 99 17.37 2.07 -15.39
N ARG A 100 17.36 1.04 -14.54
CA ARG A 100 18.31 -0.09 -14.55
C ARG A 100 17.58 -1.42 -14.33
N PRO A 101 16.73 -1.85 -15.26
CA PRO A 101 15.74 -2.91 -15.02
C PRO A 101 16.32 -4.32 -14.98
N ASN A 102 17.58 -4.52 -15.40
CA ASN A 102 18.17 -5.87 -15.44
C ASN A 102 18.37 -6.41 -14.02
N LEU A 103 18.29 -7.72 -13.85
CA LEU A 103 18.48 -8.42 -12.59
C LEU A 103 19.29 -9.70 -12.82
N GLN A 104 19.93 -10.21 -11.77
CA GLN A 104 20.57 -11.53 -11.82
C GLN A 104 19.53 -12.64 -12.08
N GLU A 105 20.02 -13.80 -12.56
CA GLU A 105 19.18 -14.99 -12.72
C GLU A 105 18.57 -15.43 -11.38
N PRO A 106 17.25 -15.70 -11.33
CA PRO A 106 16.57 -16.08 -10.11
C PRO A 106 17.05 -17.44 -9.61
N LYS A 107 17.13 -17.62 -8.29
CA LYS A 107 17.49 -18.88 -7.63
C LYS A 107 16.29 -19.41 -6.85
N PRO A 108 15.32 -20.06 -7.54
CA PRO A 108 14.05 -20.45 -6.93
C PRO A 108 14.22 -21.57 -5.90
N SER A 109 13.33 -21.58 -4.92
CA SER A 109 13.08 -22.68 -3.99
C SER A 109 11.57 -22.83 -3.76
N THR A 110 11.15 -23.77 -2.90
CA THR A 110 9.74 -23.97 -2.58
C THR A 110 9.09 -22.67 -2.10
N HIS A 111 8.03 -22.23 -2.78
CA HIS A 111 7.28 -20.99 -2.54
C HIS A 111 8.05 -19.67 -2.70
N CYS A 112 9.31 -19.73 -3.12
CA CYS A 112 10.19 -18.58 -3.26
C CYS A 112 10.74 -18.53 -4.69
N PRO A 113 10.11 -17.79 -5.62
CA PRO A 113 10.68 -17.53 -6.95
C PRO A 113 12.11 -16.96 -6.92
N ARG A 114 12.46 -16.21 -5.87
CA ARG A 114 13.82 -15.77 -5.54
C ARG A 114 14.11 -15.98 -4.06
N LYS A 115 15.39 -16.00 -3.67
CA LYS A 115 15.78 -16.26 -2.27
C LYS A 115 15.22 -15.27 -1.26
N HIS A 116 15.06 -14.00 -1.63
CA HIS A 116 14.52 -12.95 -0.80
C HIS A 116 13.31 -12.29 -1.47
N GLY A 117 12.30 -11.93 -0.68
CA GLY A 117 11.17 -11.14 -1.18
C GLY A 117 9.82 -11.57 -0.64
N TYR A 118 8.79 -10.92 -1.16
CA TYR A 118 7.39 -11.25 -0.88
C TYR A 118 6.71 -11.73 -2.16
N PHE A 119 6.11 -12.91 -2.13
CA PHE A 119 5.59 -13.57 -3.32
C PHE A 119 4.14 -14.02 -3.13
N VAL A 120 3.36 -13.92 -4.20
CA VAL A 120 1.98 -14.41 -4.23
C VAL A 120 1.92 -15.91 -3.96
N HIS A 121 0.78 -16.37 -3.41
CA HIS A 121 0.44 -17.78 -3.41
C HIS A 121 0.34 -18.32 -4.84
N GLU A 122 0.78 -19.56 -5.09
CA GLU A 122 0.79 -20.16 -6.44
C GLU A 122 -0.63 -20.42 -6.96
N GLU A 123 -1.53 -20.83 -6.08
CA GLU A 123 -2.95 -20.96 -6.40
C GLU A 123 -3.60 -19.59 -6.59
N LYS A 124 -4.13 -19.34 -7.79
CA LYS A 124 -4.68 -18.03 -8.19
C LYS A 124 -5.82 -17.55 -7.29
N ASN A 125 -6.67 -18.45 -6.82
CA ASN A 125 -7.84 -18.19 -5.95
C ASN A 125 -7.47 -17.97 -4.47
N ILE A 126 -6.21 -18.19 -4.08
CA ILE A 126 -5.74 -17.82 -2.74
C ILE A 126 -5.21 -16.40 -2.79
N CYS A 127 -6.10 -15.47 -2.44
CA CYS A 127 -5.88 -14.02 -2.59
C CYS A 127 -5.30 -13.37 -1.34
N ASP A 128 -5.59 -13.93 -0.17
CA ASP A 128 -5.23 -13.39 1.15
C ASP A 128 -3.90 -13.95 1.66
N LYS A 129 -3.24 -14.87 0.96
CA LYS A 129 -1.98 -15.47 1.40
C LYS A 129 -0.82 -15.13 0.49
N PHE A 130 0.35 -14.98 1.11
CA PHE A 130 1.60 -14.71 0.43
C PHE A 130 2.77 -15.26 1.23
N TYR A 131 3.93 -15.34 0.59
CA TYR A 131 5.15 -15.90 1.17
C TYR A 131 6.18 -14.81 1.39
N PHE A 132 6.73 -14.75 2.59
CA PHE A 132 7.91 -13.97 2.90
C PHE A 132 9.14 -14.87 2.90
N CYS A 133 10.07 -14.63 1.99
CA CYS A 133 11.25 -15.45 1.76
C CYS A 133 12.51 -14.77 2.28
N VAL A 134 13.34 -15.55 3.00
CA VAL A 134 14.69 -15.19 3.42
C VAL A 134 15.60 -16.39 3.17
N ASP A 135 16.63 -16.22 2.35
CA ASP A 135 17.55 -17.28 1.94
C ASP A 135 16.85 -18.52 1.35
N GLY A 136 15.74 -18.30 0.63
CA GLY A 136 14.92 -19.34 0.02
C GLY A 136 14.07 -20.14 1.01
N LYS A 137 13.98 -19.71 2.27
CA LYS A 137 13.04 -20.25 3.27
C LYS A 137 11.86 -19.32 3.39
N PHE A 138 10.64 -19.86 3.28
CA PHE A 138 9.41 -19.08 3.31
C PHE A 138 8.73 -19.11 4.68
N ASN A 139 8.04 -18.03 5.00
CA ASN A 139 6.94 -17.99 5.96
C ASN A 139 5.67 -17.60 5.22
N GLN A 140 4.60 -18.36 5.37
CA GLN A 140 3.30 -17.99 4.82
C GLN A 140 2.61 -16.98 5.74
N ILE A 141 2.17 -15.86 5.17
CA ILE A 141 1.48 -14.78 5.87
C ILE A 141 0.07 -14.67 5.29
N THR A 142 -0.91 -14.42 6.16
CA THR A 142 -2.29 -14.14 5.77
C THR A 142 -2.57 -12.65 5.97
N CYS A 143 -3.11 -11.99 4.95
CA CYS A 143 -3.56 -10.61 4.99
C CYS A 143 -4.70 -10.43 6.00
N PRO A 144 -4.87 -9.22 6.57
CA PRO A 144 -6.06 -8.89 7.33
C PRO A 144 -7.34 -9.18 6.54
N ASN A 145 -8.42 -9.52 7.25
CA ASN A 145 -9.70 -9.90 6.65
C ASN A 145 -10.18 -8.87 5.62
N GLY A 146 -10.51 -9.36 4.42
CA GLY A 146 -11.01 -8.54 3.32
C GLY A 146 -9.94 -7.83 2.49
N LEU A 147 -8.66 -8.01 2.80
CA LEU A 147 -7.54 -7.54 1.98
C LEU A 147 -6.92 -8.69 1.18
N VAL A 148 -6.33 -8.34 0.04
CA VAL A 148 -5.60 -9.26 -0.83
C VAL A 148 -4.15 -8.81 -0.94
N TYR A 149 -3.23 -9.76 -1.12
CA TYR A 149 -1.82 -9.41 -1.29
C TYR A 149 -1.58 -8.72 -2.64
N ASN A 150 -1.00 -7.53 -2.59
CA ASN A 150 -0.63 -6.71 -3.75
C ASN A 150 0.86 -6.87 -4.05
N ASP A 151 1.17 -7.71 -5.02
CA ASP A 151 2.51 -8.08 -5.43
C ASP A 151 3.29 -6.96 -6.12
N LYS A 152 2.62 -5.90 -6.56
CA LYS A 152 3.26 -4.73 -7.18
C LYS A 152 3.92 -3.80 -6.16
N VAL A 153 3.39 -3.77 -4.94
CA VAL A 153 3.84 -2.84 -3.88
C VAL A 153 4.25 -3.56 -2.59
N GLY A 154 4.08 -4.89 -2.52
CA GLY A 154 4.53 -5.70 -1.39
C GLY A 154 3.70 -5.55 -0.11
N ILE A 155 2.43 -5.15 -0.22
CA ILE A 155 1.52 -4.95 0.93
C ILE A 155 0.15 -5.58 0.68
N CYS A 156 -0.64 -5.77 1.74
CA CYS A 156 -2.05 -6.13 1.60
C CYS A 156 -2.87 -4.88 1.25
N SER A 157 -3.68 -4.94 0.19
CA SER A 157 -4.51 -3.83 -0.29
C SER A 157 -5.93 -4.30 -0.56
N TRP A 158 -6.84 -3.36 -0.84
CA TRP A 158 -8.21 -3.73 -1.18
C TRP A 158 -8.28 -4.43 -2.55
N PRO A 159 -9.16 -5.44 -2.72
CA PRO A 159 -9.28 -6.17 -3.98
C PRO A 159 -9.46 -5.27 -5.21
N ASP A 160 -10.23 -4.19 -5.08
CA ASP A 160 -10.52 -3.21 -6.14
C ASP A 160 -9.30 -2.37 -6.56
N GLU A 161 -8.28 -2.25 -5.70
CA GLU A 161 -7.03 -1.55 -5.97
C GLU A 161 -6.00 -2.45 -6.66
N VAL A 162 -5.96 -3.74 -6.29
CA VAL A 162 -4.98 -4.71 -6.82
C VAL A 162 -5.36 -5.18 -8.23
N LYS A 163 -6.65 -5.41 -8.49
CA LYS A 163 -7.18 -5.93 -9.76
C LYS A 163 -6.51 -7.24 -10.23
N ARG A 164 -6.17 -8.10 -9.27
CA ARG A 164 -5.66 -9.45 -9.54
C ARG A 164 -6.81 -10.33 -10.04
N GLU A 165 -6.58 -11.06 -11.14
CA GLU A 165 -7.55 -12.01 -11.71
C GLU A 165 -7.93 -13.08 -10.67
N GLY A 166 -9.23 -13.32 -10.49
CA GLY A 166 -9.75 -14.27 -9.50
C GLY A 166 -9.75 -13.77 -8.05
N CYS A 167 -9.41 -12.50 -7.84
CA CYS A 167 -9.36 -11.84 -6.53
C CYS A 167 -10.08 -10.49 -6.56
N THR A 168 -11.16 -10.37 -7.33
CA THR A 168 -12.03 -9.18 -7.30
C THR A 168 -12.79 -9.08 -5.98
N SER A 169 -13.28 -7.89 -5.64
CA SER A 169 -14.09 -7.70 -4.42
C SER A 169 -15.28 -8.65 -4.36
N SER A 170 -16.02 -8.82 -5.47
CA SER A 170 -17.16 -9.74 -5.51
C SER A 170 -16.76 -11.20 -5.27
N GLU A 171 -15.62 -11.65 -5.81
CA GLU A 171 -15.13 -13.02 -5.62
C GLU A 171 -14.65 -13.26 -4.19
N VAL A 172 -13.88 -12.32 -3.62
CA VAL A 172 -13.35 -12.43 -2.24
C VAL A 172 -14.47 -12.44 -1.22
N PHE A 173 -15.51 -11.64 -1.44
CA PHE A 173 -16.62 -11.49 -0.50
C PHE A 173 -17.86 -12.32 -0.82
N ALA A 174 -17.88 -13.01 -1.96
CA ALA A 174 -19.04 -13.74 -2.49
C ALA A 174 -20.34 -12.90 -2.46
N PHE A 175 -20.23 -11.61 -2.77
CA PHE A 175 -21.32 -10.65 -2.70
C PHE A 175 -21.26 -9.71 -3.90
N ASP A 176 -22.41 -9.43 -4.52
CA ASP A 176 -22.53 -8.46 -5.58
C ASP A 176 -23.31 -7.23 -5.12
N CYS A 177 -22.73 -6.06 -5.37
CA CYS A 177 -23.38 -4.79 -5.07
C CYS A 177 -24.67 -4.62 -5.88
N PRO A 178 -25.79 -4.25 -5.23
CA PRO A 178 -27.01 -3.88 -5.93
C PRO A 178 -26.75 -2.76 -6.97
N LYS A 179 -27.32 -2.93 -8.16
CA LYS A 179 -27.17 -1.95 -9.24
C LYS A 179 -27.89 -0.64 -8.88
N VAL A 180 -27.15 0.46 -8.92
CA VAL A 180 -27.65 1.80 -8.62
C VAL A 180 -27.22 2.80 -9.71
N SER A 181 -27.86 3.96 -9.76
CA SER A 181 -27.42 5.07 -10.61
C SER A 181 -26.03 5.56 -10.19
N GLU A 182 -25.26 6.10 -11.12
CA GLU A 182 -23.91 6.64 -10.88
C GLU A 182 -23.86 7.60 -9.69
N SER A 183 -24.82 8.54 -9.58
CA SER A 183 -24.90 9.48 -8.47
C SER A 183 -25.03 8.82 -7.09
N VAL A 184 -25.66 7.64 -7.03
CA VAL A 184 -25.78 6.84 -5.80
C VAL A 184 -24.54 5.99 -5.60
N GLY A 185 -23.95 5.45 -6.67
CA GLY A 185 -22.68 4.71 -6.58
C GLY A 185 -21.55 5.56 -5.99
N LEU A 186 -21.50 6.84 -6.35
CA LEU A 186 -20.54 7.82 -5.80
C LEU A 186 -20.70 8.05 -4.29
N THR A 187 -21.86 7.75 -3.69
CA THR A 187 -22.04 7.84 -2.23
C THR A 187 -21.63 6.59 -1.47
N HIS A 188 -21.12 5.56 -2.18
CA HIS A 188 -20.69 4.28 -1.61
C HIS A 188 -21.76 3.62 -0.74
N PRO A 189 -22.90 3.21 -1.32
CA PRO A 189 -24.04 2.75 -0.55
C PRO A 189 -23.70 1.49 0.27
N SER A 190 -24.32 1.39 1.44
CA SER A 190 -24.15 0.25 2.35
C SER A 190 -25.35 -0.69 2.30
N TYR A 191 -25.09 -1.98 2.46
CA TYR A 191 -26.09 -3.05 2.45
C TYR A 191 -25.81 -4.05 3.56
N ALA A 192 -26.85 -4.52 4.25
CA ALA A 192 -26.71 -5.57 5.25
C ALA A 192 -26.03 -6.83 4.67
N ASP A 193 -25.20 -7.47 5.49
CA ASP A 193 -24.73 -8.82 5.19
C ASP A 193 -25.90 -9.81 5.43
N PRO A 194 -26.28 -10.62 4.43
CA PRO A 194 -27.44 -11.51 4.54
C PRO A 194 -27.26 -12.64 5.55
N GLU A 195 -26.02 -13.01 5.87
CA GLU A 195 -25.69 -14.15 6.72
C GLU A 195 -25.20 -13.71 8.11
N ASP A 196 -24.84 -12.45 8.28
CA ASP A 196 -24.25 -11.93 9.52
C ASP A 196 -24.73 -10.52 9.87
N CYS A 197 -25.71 -10.42 10.77
CA CYS A 197 -26.24 -9.14 11.21
C CYS A 197 -25.19 -8.16 11.78
N GLN A 198 -24.03 -8.63 12.26
CA GLN A 198 -22.98 -7.72 12.74
C GLN A 198 -22.24 -7.03 11.58
N PHE A 199 -22.26 -7.62 10.38
CA PHE A 199 -21.52 -7.13 9.23
C PHE A 199 -22.44 -6.50 8.18
N PHE A 200 -21.82 -5.72 7.30
CA PHE A 200 -22.45 -5.07 6.18
C PHE A 200 -21.42 -4.83 5.08
N TYR A 201 -21.88 -4.63 3.85
CA TYR A 201 -21.05 -4.31 2.71
C TYR A 201 -21.14 -2.83 2.38
N VAL A 202 -20.00 -2.17 2.21
CA VAL A 202 -19.91 -0.85 1.59
C VAL A 202 -19.53 -1.05 0.13
N CYS A 203 -20.37 -0.59 -0.78
CA CYS A 203 -20.14 -0.73 -2.22
C CYS A 203 -19.40 0.48 -2.77
N VAL A 204 -18.06 0.40 -2.81
CA VAL A 204 -17.21 1.46 -3.37
C VAL A 204 -17.57 1.67 -4.85
N ASN A 205 -17.81 2.93 -5.21
CA ASN A 205 -18.35 3.37 -6.50
C ASN A 205 -19.62 2.62 -6.96
N GLY A 206 -20.37 2.01 -6.04
CA GLY A 206 -21.58 1.25 -6.31
C GLY A 206 -21.35 -0.17 -6.86
N ASN A 207 -20.11 -0.65 -6.98
CA ASN A 207 -19.82 -1.94 -7.61
C ASN A 207 -18.77 -2.80 -6.90
N ALA A 208 -17.88 -2.23 -6.07
CA ALA A 208 -16.83 -2.97 -5.39
C ALA A 208 -17.16 -3.14 -3.89
N PRO A 209 -17.67 -4.29 -3.46
CA PRO A 209 -18.02 -4.48 -2.05
C PRO A 209 -16.79 -4.52 -1.14
N ARG A 210 -16.92 -3.94 0.04
CA ARG A 210 -15.98 -4.07 1.15
C ARG A 210 -16.77 -4.46 2.40
N ARG A 211 -16.50 -5.63 2.97
CA ARG A 211 -17.17 -6.11 4.18
C ARG A 211 -16.66 -5.35 5.41
N ASN A 212 -17.57 -4.76 6.17
CA ASN A 212 -17.30 -4.00 7.38
C ASN A 212 -18.17 -4.55 8.52
N GLY A 213 -17.75 -4.31 9.76
CA GLY A 213 -18.43 -4.79 10.95
C GLY A 213 -18.87 -3.66 11.87
N CYS A 214 -20.05 -3.78 12.43
CA CYS A 214 -20.46 -3.03 13.60
C CYS A 214 -19.66 -3.49 14.82
N ILE A 215 -19.56 -2.61 15.84
CA ILE A 215 -18.92 -3.00 17.10
C ILE A 215 -19.68 -4.16 17.75
N LEU A 216 -18.99 -4.95 18.59
CA LEU A 216 -19.60 -6.10 19.26
C LEU A 216 -20.85 -5.66 20.06
N GLY A 217 -21.97 -6.35 19.83
CA GLY A 217 -23.27 -6.04 20.44
C GLY A 217 -24.17 -5.17 19.56
N GLN A 218 -23.63 -4.55 18.51
CA GLN A 218 -24.38 -3.84 17.48
C GLN A 218 -24.57 -4.69 16.22
N VAL A 219 -25.61 -4.35 15.47
CA VAL A 219 -25.95 -4.94 14.17
C VAL A 219 -26.20 -3.82 13.18
N PHE A 220 -26.07 -4.12 11.90
CA PHE A 220 -26.37 -3.15 10.85
C PHE A 220 -27.88 -3.07 10.61
N ASP A 221 -28.45 -1.89 10.78
CA ASP A 221 -29.83 -1.56 10.43
C ASP A 221 -29.89 -1.13 8.97
N ASP A 222 -30.47 -1.98 8.12
CA ASP A 222 -30.57 -1.73 6.68
C ASP A 222 -31.57 -0.62 6.33
N LEU A 223 -32.50 -0.26 7.23
CA LEU A 223 -33.43 0.85 7.00
C LEU A 223 -32.75 2.19 7.23
N THR A 224 -31.98 2.31 8.32
CA THR A 224 -31.29 3.57 8.66
C THR A 224 -29.88 3.67 8.06
N LYS A 225 -29.37 2.56 7.49
CA LYS A 225 -28.03 2.41 6.92
C LYS A 225 -26.92 2.68 7.93
N ARG A 226 -27.11 2.25 9.19
CA ARG A 226 -26.18 2.51 10.31
C ARG A 226 -26.15 1.32 11.26
N CYS A 227 -25.09 1.24 12.07
CA CYS A 227 -25.05 0.31 13.19
C CYS A 227 -25.91 0.83 14.34
N ASP A 228 -26.74 -0.03 14.92
CA ASP A 228 -27.43 0.21 16.20
C ASP A 228 -27.40 -1.07 17.07
N TRP A 229 -27.81 -0.96 18.32
CA TRP A 229 -27.88 -2.09 19.23
C TRP A 229 -28.85 -3.14 18.71
N ALA A 230 -28.43 -4.42 18.75
CA ALA A 230 -29.18 -5.55 18.21
C ALA A 230 -30.68 -5.48 18.56
N LYS A 231 -31.01 -5.27 19.83
CA LYS A 231 -32.40 -5.21 20.35
C LYS A 231 -33.31 -4.18 19.67
N LYS A 232 -32.77 -3.16 19.00
CA LYS A 232 -33.52 -2.10 18.31
C LYS A 232 -33.77 -2.39 16.84
N VAL A 233 -33.07 -3.39 16.28
CA VAL A 233 -33.16 -3.79 14.89
C VAL A 233 -33.97 -5.08 14.86
N PRO A 234 -35.29 -5.04 14.60
CA PRO A 234 -36.19 -6.17 14.86
C PRO A 234 -35.78 -7.47 14.17
N GLU A 235 -35.27 -7.40 12.95
CA GLU A 235 -34.78 -8.54 12.16
C GLU A 235 -33.54 -9.21 12.75
N CYS A 236 -32.77 -8.48 13.55
CA CYS A 236 -31.50 -8.92 14.14
C CYS A 236 -31.51 -8.85 15.68
N ALA A 237 -32.67 -8.65 16.30
CA ALA A 237 -32.83 -8.48 17.76
C ALA A 237 -32.23 -9.63 18.56
N ASP A 238 -32.28 -10.81 17.98
CA ASP A 238 -31.87 -12.07 18.59
C ASP A 238 -30.50 -12.54 18.13
N TRP A 239 -29.79 -11.78 17.29
CA TRP A 239 -28.52 -12.19 16.66
C TRP A 239 -27.46 -12.67 17.67
N TYR A 240 -27.37 -11.99 18.81
CA TYR A 240 -26.41 -12.30 19.86
C TYR A 240 -26.92 -13.31 20.90
N LYS A 241 -28.18 -13.77 20.83
CA LYS A 241 -28.68 -14.80 21.75
C LYS A 241 -27.85 -16.08 21.57
N GLY A 242 -27.30 -16.58 22.67
CA GLY A 242 -26.40 -17.74 22.68
C GLY A 242 -24.95 -17.45 22.27
N ARG A 243 -24.65 -16.24 21.75
CA ARG A 243 -23.28 -15.77 21.48
C ARG A 243 -22.72 -14.96 22.65
N LEU A 244 -23.59 -14.18 23.30
CA LEU A 244 -23.29 -13.37 24.49
C LEU A 244 -24.39 -13.56 25.53
N THR A 245 -24.02 -13.40 26.80
CA THR A 245 -24.99 -13.32 27.90
C THR A 245 -25.71 -11.97 27.90
N GLU A 246 -26.90 -11.90 28.48
CA GLU A 246 -27.61 -10.62 28.64
C GLU A 246 -26.79 -9.59 29.41
N GLN A 247 -26.01 -10.03 30.41
CA GLN A 247 -25.16 -9.13 31.18
C GLN A 247 -24.05 -8.55 30.31
N GLN A 248 -23.38 -9.39 29.49
CA GLN A 248 -22.36 -8.91 28.55
C GLN A 248 -22.94 -7.90 27.54
N LEU A 249 -24.14 -8.15 27.01
CA LEU A 249 -24.81 -7.20 26.11
C LEU A 249 -25.13 -5.87 26.81
N LYS A 250 -25.64 -5.92 28.06
CA LYS A 250 -25.91 -4.71 28.86
C LYS A 250 -24.62 -3.94 29.17
N ASP A 251 -23.54 -4.63 29.50
CA ASP A 251 -22.24 -4.02 29.79
C ASP A 251 -21.62 -3.36 28.55
N LEU A 252 -21.87 -3.91 27.35
CA LEU A 252 -21.45 -3.30 26.08
C LEU A 252 -22.24 -2.02 25.78
N GLU A 253 -23.56 -2.03 26.00
CA GLU A 253 -24.43 -0.87 25.75
C GLU A 253 -24.24 0.25 26.76
N SER A 254 -23.95 -0.10 28.01
CA SER A 254 -23.75 0.84 29.10
C SER A 254 -22.52 0.45 29.90
N PRO A 255 -21.31 0.82 29.43
CA PRO A 255 -20.07 0.46 30.09
C PRO A 255 -20.07 0.97 31.54
N PRO A 256 -19.75 0.13 32.53
CA PRO A 256 -19.72 0.56 33.91
C PRO A 256 -18.68 1.67 34.07
N THR A 257 -19.07 2.79 34.70
CA THR A 257 -18.14 3.88 35.00
C THR A 257 -17.00 3.35 35.88
N PRO A 258 -15.73 3.55 35.50
CA PRO A 258 -14.61 3.14 36.35
C PRO A 258 -14.76 3.80 37.73
N ARG A 259 -14.76 2.98 38.80
CA ARG A 259 -14.74 3.54 40.15
C ARG A 259 -13.46 4.37 40.31
N PRO A 260 -13.53 5.59 40.85
CA PRO A 260 -12.33 6.37 41.14
C PRO A 260 -11.38 5.54 42.00
N LYS A 261 -10.13 5.37 41.56
CA LYS A 261 -9.09 4.77 42.40
C LYS A 261 -8.98 5.65 43.65
N ALA A 262 -9.25 5.09 44.82
CA ALA A 262 -9.09 5.80 46.08
C ALA A 262 -7.63 6.27 46.20
N THR A 263 -7.40 7.57 46.01
CA THR A 263 -6.11 8.19 46.20
C THR A 263 -5.75 8.02 47.67
N LYS A 264 -4.76 7.18 48.00
CA LYS A 264 -4.19 7.13 49.36
C LYS A 264 -3.73 8.53 49.71
N GLY A 265 -4.48 9.23 50.56
CA GLY A 265 -4.17 10.58 50.98
C GLY A 265 -2.76 10.62 51.57
N LYS A 266 -1.93 11.55 51.07
CA LYS A 266 -0.67 11.91 51.72
C LYS A 266 -0.99 12.29 53.17
N ARG A 267 -0.50 11.51 54.14
CA ARG A 267 -0.43 11.92 55.55
C ARG A 267 0.33 13.25 55.59
N LYS A 268 -0.35 14.34 55.94
CA LYS A 268 0.30 15.62 56.23
C LYS A 268 1.22 15.40 57.44
N ASN A 269 2.52 15.63 57.26
CA ASN A 269 3.46 15.70 58.39
C ASN A 269 3.05 16.89 59.28
N ARG A 270 2.76 16.59 60.54
CA ARG A 270 2.55 17.57 61.60
C ARG A 270 3.92 18.17 61.96
N PRO A 271 4.11 19.51 61.96
CA PRO A 271 5.36 20.11 62.42
C PRO A 271 5.59 19.80 63.90
N ARG A 272 6.82 19.43 64.25
CA ARG A 272 7.28 19.25 65.63
C ARG A 272 7.49 20.62 66.23
N VAL A 273 6.70 20.97 67.25
CA VAL A 273 6.94 22.15 68.10
C VAL A 273 8.21 21.88 68.90
N VAL A 274 9.18 22.78 68.79
CA VAL A 274 10.36 22.83 69.66
C VAL A 274 10.02 23.85 70.73
N GLU A 275 9.80 23.39 71.97
CA GLU A 275 9.72 24.27 73.12
C GLU A 275 11.15 24.61 73.57
N ALA A 276 11.41 25.90 73.75
CA ALA A 276 12.64 26.43 74.28
C ALA A 276 12.62 26.32 75.81
N GLU A 277 13.70 25.80 76.39
CA GLU A 277 13.98 25.91 77.82
C GLU A 277 14.53 27.32 78.10
N GLU A 278 13.91 28.04 79.04
CA GLU A 278 14.51 29.15 79.79
C GLU A 278 14.67 28.71 81.25
N ASP A 279 15.87 29.00 81.77
CA ASP A 279 16.45 28.85 83.13
C ASP A 279 16.87 27.46 83.66
#